data_AF-A0A366RB75-F1
#
_entry.id   AF-A0A366RB75-F1
#
_cell.length_a   1.000
_cell.length_b   1.000
_cell.length_c   1.000
_cell.angle_alpha   90.00
_cell.angle_beta   90.00
_cell.angle_gamma   90.00
#
_symmetry.space_group_name_H-M   'P 1'
#
loop_
_entity.id
_entity.type
_entity.pdbx_description
1 polymer ?
#
loop_
_entity_poly.entity_id
_entity_poly.type
_entity_poly.pdbx_seq_one_letter_code
_entity_poly.pdbx_strand_id
1 'polypeptide(L)'
;MKAVTSLVLQCAAAVSVAAVALPDGTQLAAAPMEGYKIVPMQWKGVIKEGEAPVSLNGTIESVIAQIKELNPEFELAEEEEDDAVASSGLEARNPTHIICDVGGSGYVDVKAARRENRYLRSLGNSVCGVNGGPGTCARVSCSYGDAIWLCNDNRHYIQPRCSYLADYVDRIISRCKSTTKSPPCTVRPCPPSWSAEFVRGQQFDSDHYNVIVGRSNC
;
A
#
# COMPACT_ATOMS: atom_id res chain seq x y z
N MET A 1 -83.12 2.41 4.85
CA MET A 1 -82.96 1.19 4.04
C MET A 1 -81.69 1.30 3.21
N LYS A 2 -80.88 0.24 3.25
CA LYS A 2 -79.75 -0.13 2.38
C LYS A 2 -78.45 0.69 2.52
N ALA A 3 -77.50 0.00 3.17
CA ALA A 3 -76.07 0.26 3.16
C ALA A 3 -75.49 0.14 1.74
N VAL A 4 -74.46 0.93 1.46
CA VAL A 4 -73.50 0.65 0.38
C VAL A 4 -72.10 0.89 0.95
N THR A 5 -71.43 -0.22 1.24
CA THR A 5 -70.01 -0.34 1.59
C THR A 5 -69.15 0.08 0.41
N SER A 6 -68.29 1.09 0.61
CA SER A 6 -67.29 1.51 -0.38
C SER A 6 -65.94 0.93 0.05
N LEU A 7 -65.42 -0.02 -0.74
CA LEU A 7 -64.14 -0.69 -0.53
C LEU A 7 -63.04 0.16 -1.19
N VAL A 8 -62.19 0.82 -0.39
CA VAL A 8 -61.03 1.56 -0.91
C VAL A 8 -59.88 0.59 -1.10
N LEU A 9 -59.52 0.33 -2.36
CA LEU A 9 -58.36 -0.48 -2.73
C LEU A 9 -57.11 0.42 -2.72
N GLN A 10 -56.28 0.31 -1.69
CA GLN A 10 -54.97 0.98 -1.63
C GLN A 10 -53.92 0.13 -2.36
N CYS A 11 -53.48 0.61 -3.52
CA CYS A 11 -52.29 0.09 -4.20
C CYS A 11 -51.04 0.56 -3.45
N ALA A 12 -50.43 -0.32 -2.66
CA ALA A 12 -49.07 -0.11 -2.16
C ALA A 12 -48.08 -0.37 -3.30
N ALA A 13 -47.51 0.69 -3.87
CA ALA A 13 -46.39 0.57 -4.80
C ALA A 13 -45.13 0.15 -4.01
N ALA A 14 -44.71 -1.10 -4.16
CA ALA A 14 -43.44 -1.56 -3.64
C ALA A 14 -42.31 -0.96 -4.48
N VAL A 15 -41.55 -0.03 -3.90
CA VAL A 15 -40.30 0.46 -4.49
C VAL A 15 -39.25 -0.62 -4.29
N SER A 16 -38.97 -1.39 -5.34
CA SER A 16 -37.88 -2.35 -5.38
C SER A 16 -36.56 -1.58 -5.40
N VAL A 17 -35.84 -1.56 -4.29
CA VAL A 17 -34.44 -1.09 -4.28
C VAL A 17 -33.63 -2.12 -5.06
N ALA A 18 -33.21 -1.77 -6.28
CA ALA A 18 -32.26 -2.58 -7.02
C ALA A 18 -30.94 -2.58 -6.24
N ALA A 19 -30.53 -3.75 -5.76
CA ALA A 19 -29.21 -3.95 -5.19
C ALA A 19 -28.19 -3.69 -6.30
N VAL A 20 -27.46 -2.58 -6.20
CA VAL A 20 -26.32 -2.31 -7.08
C VAL A 20 -25.28 -3.36 -6.76
N ALA A 21 -25.03 -4.29 -7.69
CA ALA A 21 -23.93 -5.23 -7.58
C ALA A 21 -22.63 -4.44 -7.50
N LEU A 22 -21.88 -4.64 -6.41
CA LEU A 22 -20.51 -4.15 -6.29
C LEU A 22 -19.68 -4.76 -7.43
N PRO A 23 -18.75 -4.02 -8.04
CA PRO A 23 -17.95 -4.55 -9.13
C PRO A 23 -17.19 -5.80 -8.68
N ASP A 24 -17.44 -6.92 -9.37
CA ASP A 24 -16.67 -8.15 -9.27
C ASP A 24 -15.19 -7.84 -9.55
N GLY A 25 -14.33 -7.96 -8.54
CA GLY A 25 -12.87 -7.86 -8.75
C GLY A 25 -12.01 -7.41 -7.59
N THR A 26 -12.55 -6.99 -6.44
CA THR A 26 -11.69 -6.76 -5.26
C THR A 26 -11.38 -8.09 -4.59
N GLN A 27 -10.26 -8.73 -4.99
CA GLN A 27 -9.68 -9.76 -4.13
C GLN A 27 -9.43 -9.14 -2.76
N LEU A 28 -10.07 -9.69 -1.73
CA LEU A 28 -9.82 -9.33 -0.34
C LEU A 28 -8.32 -9.50 -0.08
N ALA A 29 -7.63 -8.38 0.16
CA ALA A 29 -6.21 -8.42 0.45
C ALA A 29 -5.98 -9.31 1.69
N ALA A 30 -4.98 -10.19 1.63
CA ALA A 30 -4.56 -10.98 2.77
C ALA A 30 -3.72 -10.09 3.69
N ALA A 31 -3.98 -10.14 4.99
CA ALA A 31 -3.24 -9.36 5.97
C ALA A 31 -1.76 -9.75 5.95
N PRO A 32 -0.83 -8.79 6.16
CA PRO A 32 0.58 -9.10 6.17
C PRO A 32 0.97 -9.99 7.36
N MET A 33 0.18 -10.02 8.42
CA MET A 33 0.36 -10.89 9.57
C MET A 33 -1.01 -11.36 10.09
N GLU A 34 -1.03 -12.49 10.79
CA GLU A 34 -2.25 -13.03 11.38
C GLU A 34 -2.84 -12.05 12.40
N GLY A 35 -4.17 -11.94 12.44
CA GLY A 35 -4.89 -11.06 13.37
C GLY A 35 -4.92 -9.58 12.98
N TYR A 36 -4.22 -9.19 11.90
CA TYR A 36 -4.18 -7.81 11.46
C TYR A 36 -5.42 -7.47 10.60
N LYS A 37 -6.00 -6.28 10.82
CA LYS A 37 -7.10 -5.74 10.03
C LYS A 37 -6.55 -4.92 8.87
N ILE A 38 -7.12 -5.09 7.69
CA ILE A 38 -6.76 -4.27 6.53
C ILE A 38 -7.78 -3.17 6.32
N VAL A 39 -7.29 -1.96 6.04
CA VAL A 39 -8.07 -0.80 5.61
C VAL A 39 -7.43 -0.20 4.36
N PRO A 40 -8.18 0.57 3.55
CA PRO A 40 -7.57 1.37 2.50
C PRO A 40 -6.55 2.34 3.10
N MET A 41 -5.43 2.57 2.40
CA MET A 41 -4.53 3.67 2.72
C MET A 41 -5.24 5.00 2.41
N GLN A 42 -5.08 5.97 3.29
CA GLN A 42 -5.45 7.36 3.03
C GLN A 42 -4.21 8.07 2.47
N TRP A 43 -4.31 8.68 1.30
CA TRP A 43 -3.28 9.57 0.79
C TRP A 43 -3.74 11.02 0.93
N LYS A 44 -2.84 11.92 1.33
CA LYS A 44 -3.11 13.35 1.31
C LYS A 44 -1.90 14.14 0.82
N GLY A 45 -2.11 15.01 -0.16
CA GLY A 45 -1.04 15.82 -0.75
C GLY A 45 -1.57 16.90 -1.67
N VAL A 46 -0.66 17.78 -2.10
CA VAL A 46 -0.93 18.82 -3.09
C VAL A 46 -0.64 18.25 -4.47
N ILE A 47 -1.62 18.28 -5.38
CA ILE A 47 -1.48 17.73 -6.74
C ILE A 47 -0.90 18.77 -7.71
N LYS A 48 -1.30 20.03 -7.55
CA LYS A 48 -0.86 21.16 -8.36
C LYS A 48 -0.40 22.29 -7.47
N GLU A 49 0.74 22.89 -7.82
CA GLU A 49 1.33 23.96 -7.03
C GLU A 49 0.36 25.12 -6.84
N GLY A 50 0.27 25.63 -5.60
CA GLY A 50 -0.64 26.71 -5.22
C GLY A 50 -2.07 26.26 -4.89
N GLU A 51 -2.41 24.98 -5.05
CA GLU A 51 -3.74 24.45 -4.71
C GLU A 51 -3.80 23.81 -3.32
N ALA A 52 -5.01 23.65 -2.80
CA ALA A 52 -5.25 22.99 -1.52
C ALA A 52 -4.95 21.47 -1.60
N PRO A 53 -4.49 20.84 -0.51
CA PRO A 53 -4.23 19.40 -0.50
C PRO A 53 -5.53 18.59 -0.66
N VAL A 54 -5.48 17.57 -1.50
CA VAL A 54 -6.57 16.62 -1.77
C VAL A 54 -6.35 15.34 -0.97
N SER A 55 -7.43 14.65 -0.61
CA SER A 55 -7.39 13.34 0.03
C SER A 55 -7.92 12.28 -0.93
N LEU A 56 -7.12 11.24 -1.16
CA LEU A 56 -7.44 10.10 -2.02
C LEU A 56 -7.33 8.80 -1.20
N ASN A 57 -7.90 7.71 -1.70
CA ASN A 57 -7.79 6.40 -1.07
C ASN A 57 -7.34 5.35 -2.07
N GLY A 58 -6.60 4.35 -1.61
CA GLY A 58 -6.15 3.23 -2.43
C GLY A 58 -4.65 2.99 -2.28
N THR A 59 -4.11 2.06 -3.08
CA THR A 59 -2.66 1.86 -3.15
C THR A 59 -2.00 3.04 -3.90
N ILE A 60 -0.68 3.16 -3.84
CA ILE A 60 0.07 4.21 -4.54
C ILE A 60 -0.23 4.19 -6.04
N GLU A 61 -0.31 3.03 -6.67
CA GLU A 61 -0.59 2.90 -8.10
C GLU A 61 -1.99 3.46 -8.42
N SER A 62 -2.97 3.18 -7.56
CA SER A 62 -4.32 3.74 -7.67
C SER A 62 -4.37 5.25 -7.38
N VAL A 63 -3.58 5.73 -6.41
CA VAL A 63 -3.46 7.14 -6.09
C VAL A 63 -2.82 7.90 -7.24
N ILE A 64 -1.74 7.39 -7.84
CA ILE A 64 -1.09 7.99 -9.01
C ILE A 64 -2.06 8.03 -10.20
N ALA A 65 -2.85 6.98 -10.42
CA ALA A 65 -3.88 6.99 -11.46
C ALA A 65 -4.94 8.08 -11.23
N GLN A 66 -5.43 8.23 -9.99
CA GLN A 66 -6.36 9.30 -9.61
C GLN A 66 -5.74 10.69 -9.75
N ILE A 67 -4.46 10.85 -9.38
CA ILE A 67 -3.72 12.11 -9.55
C ILE A 67 -3.64 12.48 -11.03
N LYS A 68 -3.32 11.53 -11.91
CA LYS A 68 -3.25 11.75 -13.37
C LYS A 68 -4.60 12.10 -13.99
N GLU A 69 -5.70 11.61 -13.43
CA GLU A 69 -7.05 12.02 -13.86
C GLU A 69 -7.34 13.49 -13.51
N LEU A 70 -6.88 13.94 -12.33
CA LEU A 70 -7.05 15.32 -11.86
C LEU A 70 -6.03 16.30 -12.46
N ASN A 71 -4.83 15.81 -12.77
CA ASN A 71 -3.73 16.58 -13.35
C ASN A 71 -3.01 15.71 -14.40
N PRO A 72 -3.45 15.74 -15.68
CA PRO A 72 -2.84 14.94 -16.76
C PRO A 72 -1.36 15.22 -17.00
N GLU A 73 -0.87 16.40 -16.63
CA GLU A 73 0.54 16.81 -16.73
C GLU A 73 1.40 16.28 -15.55
N PHE A 74 0.80 15.51 -14.62
CA PHE A 74 1.54 14.95 -13.50
C PHE A 74 2.55 13.91 -13.97
N GLU A 75 3.83 14.25 -13.82
CA GLU A 75 4.95 13.36 -13.99
C GLU A 75 5.45 12.86 -12.63
N LEU A 76 5.80 11.58 -12.57
CA LEU A 76 6.49 11.05 -11.40
C LEU A 76 7.88 11.67 -11.40
N ALA A 77 8.31 12.20 -10.26
CA ALA A 77 9.70 12.60 -10.11
C ALA A 77 10.59 11.37 -10.36
N GLU A 78 11.24 11.34 -11.53
CA GLU A 78 12.33 10.43 -11.78
C GLU A 78 13.50 10.96 -10.95
N GLU A 79 13.81 10.30 -9.84
CA GLU A 79 15.07 10.55 -9.16
C GLU A 79 16.18 10.14 -10.15
N GLU A 80 16.82 11.13 -10.80
CA GLU A 80 18.21 10.95 -11.20
C GLU A 80 18.97 10.53 -9.94
N GLU A 81 19.83 9.51 -10.05
CA GLU A 81 20.72 9.09 -8.97
C GLU A 81 21.72 10.23 -8.68
N ASP A 82 21.27 11.32 -8.05
CA ASP A 82 22.12 12.41 -7.59
C ASP A 82 21.84 12.72 -6.12
N ASP A 83 22.93 12.71 -5.36
CA ASP A 83 23.01 12.96 -3.93
C ASP A 83 22.56 14.40 -3.63
N ALA A 84 21.26 14.61 -3.40
CA ALA A 84 20.78 15.87 -2.84
C ALA A 84 19.56 15.65 -1.94
N VAL A 85 19.85 15.37 -0.67
CA VAL A 85 18.88 15.42 0.43
C VAL A 85 18.40 16.88 0.59
N ALA A 86 17.37 17.26 -0.16
CA ALA A 86 16.58 18.45 0.13
C ALA A 86 15.68 18.15 1.34
N SER A 87 16.24 18.37 2.52
CA SER A 87 15.54 18.42 3.80
C SER A 87 14.41 19.45 3.73
N SER A 88 13.17 19.00 3.49
CA SER A 88 11.98 19.79 3.79
C SER A 88 11.19 19.12 4.92
N GLY A 89 11.20 19.77 6.09
CA GLY A 89 10.46 19.40 7.32
C GLY A 89 10.99 18.15 8.03
N LEU A 90 11.72 18.30 9.12
CA LEU A 90 12.15 17.18 9.95
C LEU A 90 10.95 16.60 10.73
N GLU A 91 10.31 15.56 10.22
CA GLU A 91 9.82 14.52 11.15
C GLU A 91 11.07 13.84 11.69
N ALA A 92 11.19 13.75 13.03
CA ALA A 92 12.31 13.05 13.64
C ALA A 92 12.27 11.59 13.16
N ARG A 93 13.32 11.16 12.47
CA ARG A 93 13.39 9.78 11.97
C ARG A 93 13.79 8.87 13.12
N ASN A 94 12.89 8.04 13.61
CA ASN A 94 13.16 7.20 14.78
C ASN A 94 13.03 5.69 14.49
N PRO A 95 13.62 5.18 13.39
CA PRO A 95 13.50 3.76 13.07
C PRO A 95 14.22 2.94 14.14
N THR A 96 13.51 1.98 14.72
CA THR A 96 14.03 1.11 15.77
C THR A 96 14.60 -0.18 15.17
N HIS A 97 14.04 -1.34 15.51
CA HIS A 97 14.52 -2.65 15.11
C HIS A 97 13.92 -3.10 13.78
N ILE A 98 14.58 -4.09 13.17
CA ILE A 98 14.18 -4.75 11.93
C ILE A 98 14.04 -6.23 12.20
N ILE A 99 13.01 -6.84 11.65
CA ILE A 99 12.81 -8.30 11.67
C ILE A 99 12.79 -8.78 10.23
N CYS A 100 13.66 -9.73 9.90
CA CYS A 100 13.71 -10.35 8.57
C CYS A 100 12.84 -11.61 8.52
N ASP A 101 12.50 -12.05 7.31
CA ASP A 101 11.75 -13.28 7.05
C ASP A 101 10.31 -13.32 7.61
N VAL A 102 9.73 -12.13 7.89
CA VAL A 102 8.36 -11.96 8.38
C VAL A 102 7.51 -11.08 7.45
N GLY A 103 6.19 -11.29 7.49
CA GLY A 103 5.21 -10.44 6.81
C GLY A 103 4.84 -10.86 5.38
N GLY A 104 3.56 -10.80 5.02
CA GLY A 104 3.07 -11.30 3.74
C GLY A 104 3.15 -12.83 3.59
N SER A 105 2.80 -13.34 2.42
CA SER A 105 2.76 -14.78 2.10
C SER A 105 4.09 -15.36 1.58
N GLY A 106 5.12 -14.53 1.40
CA GLY A 106 6.42 -14.96 0.88
C GLY A 106 7.37 -13.81 0.56
N TYR A 107 8.48 -14.14 -0.07
CA TYR A 107 9.48 -13.17 -0.50
C TYR A 107 9.07 -12.44 -1.79
N VAL A 108 9.58 -11.23 -1.94
CA VAL A 108 9.48 -10.41 -3.16
C VAL A 108 10.86 -10.27 -3.80
N ASP A 109 10.91 -10.12 -5.12
CA ASP A 109 12.16 -9.81 -5.83
C ASP A 109 12.63 -8.40 -5.43
N VAL A 110 13.91 -8.22 -5.12
CA VAL A 110 14.45 -6.92 -4.68
C VAL A 110 14.27 -5.83 -5.73
N LYS A 111 14.35 -6.16 -7.03
CA LYS A 111 14.11 -5.18 -8.11
C LYS A 111 12.66 -4.73 -8.12
N ALA A 112 11.73 -5.63 -7.83
CA ALA A 112 10.32 -5.30 -7.71
C ALA A 112 10.04 -4.45 -6.46
N ALA A 113 10.61 -4.81 -5.30
CA ALA A 113 10.50 -4.00 -4.08
C ALA A 113 11.05 -2.58 -4.30
N ARG A 114 12.17 -2.43 -5.02
CA ARG A 114 12.72 -1.11 -5.40
C ARG A 114 11.83 -0.34 -6.36
N ARG A 115 11.15 -1.02 -7.29
CA ARG A 115 10.17 -0.39 -8.20
C ARG A 115 9.03 0.22 -7.41
N GLU A 116 8.42 -0.54 -6.50
CA GLU A 116 7.37 -0.02 -5.62
C GLU A 116 7.87 1.09 -4.70
N ASN A 117 9.12 0.98 -4.23
CA ASN A 117 9.74 2.01 -3.41
C ASN A 117 9.89 3.35 -4.17
N ARG A 118 10.21 3.32 -5.47
CA ARG A 118 10.31 4.55 -6.28
C ARG A 118 8.96 5.27 -6.40
N TYR A 119 7.86 4.54 -6.57
CA TYR A 119 6.54 5.17 -6.55
C TYR A 119 6.26 5.86 -5.21
N LEU A 120 6.60 5.20 -4.10
CA LEU A 120 6.43 5.76 -2.76
C LEU A 120 7.29 7.02 -2.53
N ARG A 121 8.53 7.05 -3.05
CA ARG A 121 9.41 8.23 -3.03
C ARG A 121 8.87 9.38 -3.87
N SER A 122 8.38 9.09 -5.08
CA SER A 122 7.88 10.09 -6.04
C SER A 122 6.70 10.92 -5.51
N LEU A 123 6.02 10.45 -4.47
CA LEU A 123 4.94 11.15 -3.80
C LEU A 123 5.42 12.31 -2.89
N GLY A 124 6.73 12.52 -2.77
CA GLY A 124 7.34 13.72 -2.19
C GLY A 124 6.86 14.03 -0.76
N ASN A 125 6.30 15.22 -0.57
CA ASN A 125 5.84 15.73 0.74
C ASN A 125 4.42 15.29 1.12
N SER A 126 3.79 14.42 0.33
CA SER A 126 2.49 13.86 0.70
C SER A 126 2.59 12.84 1.83
N VAL A 127 1.46 12.59 2.47
CA VAL A 127 1.35 11.69 3.62
C VAL A 127 0.51 10.46 3.31
N CYS A 128 0.93 9.35 3.88
CA CYS A 128 0.32 8.02 3.74
C CYS A 128 -0.23 7.62 5.11
N GLY A 129 -1.55 7.60 5.23
CA GLY A 129 -2.27 7.41 6.47
C GLY A 129 -2.95 6.06 6.59
N VAL A 130 -3.13 5.68 7.86
CA VAL A 130 -3.84 4.46 8.26
C VAL A 130 -4.56 4.71 9.58
N ASN A 131 -5.76 4.12 9.70
CA ASN A 131 -6.58 4.20 10.90
C ASN A 131 -5.86 3.63 12.14
N GLY A 132 -6.35 4.02 13.32
CA GLY A 132 -5.91 3.47 14.59
C GLY A 132 -6.14 1.95 14.69
N GLY A 133 -5.16 1.27 15.27
CA GLY A 133 -5.18 -0.14 15.65
C GLY A 133 -5.40 -0.37 17.17
N PRO A 134 -4.74 -1.40 17.76
CA PRO A 134 -3.53 -2.07 17.25
C PRO A 134 -3.79 -3.04 16.09
N GLY A 135 -2.75 -3.34 15.30
CA GLY A 135 -2.83 -4.31 14.20
C GLY A 135 -3.69 -3.87 13.01
N THR A 136 -3.80 -2.57 12.74
CA THR A 136 -4.51 -2.08 11.54
C THR A 136 -3.51 -1.67 10.47
N CYS A 137 -3.60 -2.24 9.28
CA CYS A 137 -2.70 -1.95 8.18
C CYS A 137 -3.42 -1.42 6.95
N ALA A 138 -2.70 -0.54 6.27
CA ALA A 138 -3.00 -0.11 4.94
C ALA A 138 -2.05 -0.82 3.96
N ARG A 139 -2.60 -1.38 2.88
CA ARG A 139 -1.80 -1.83 1.75
C ARG A 139 -1.36 -0.61 0.96
N VAL A 140 -0.11 -0.23 1.12
CA VAL A 140 0.46 0.99 0.53
C VAL A 140 0.72 0.79 -0.95
N SER A 141 1.33 -0.32 -1.33
CA SER A 141 1.52 -0.73 -2.72
C SER A 141 1.24 -2.21 -2.88
N CYS A 142 0.75 -2.60 -4.05
CA CYS A 142 0.64 -4.00 -4.42
C CYS A 142 0.64 -4.14 -5.95
N SER A 143 1.69 -4.76 -6.49
CA SER A 143 1.81 -5.01 -7.92
C SER A 143 2.49 -6.35 -8.17
N TYR A 144 1.92 -7.19 -9.04
CA TYR A 144 2.44 -8.55 -9.37
C TYR A 144 2.70 -9.45 -8.14
N GLY A 145 1.93 -9.24 -7.07
CA GLY A 145 2.07 -9.90 -5.79
C GLY A 145 3.12 -9.31 -4.86
N ASP A 146 3.82 -8.25 -5.24
CA ASP A 146 4.81 -7.55 -4.41
C ASP A 146 4.11 -6.44 -3.62
N ALA A 147 4.14 -6.49 -2.29
CA ALA A 147 3.41 -5.53 -1.46
C ALA A 147 4.26 -4.82 -0.42
N ILE A 148 3.90 -3.56 -0.20
CA ILE A 148 4.36 -2.73 0.91
C ILE A 148 3.15 -2.42 1.78
N TRP A 149 3.31 -2.57 3.08
CA TRP A 149 2.26 -2.30 4.07
C TRP A 149 2.72 -1.23 5.06
N LEU A 150 1.80 -0.35 5.43
CA LEU A 150 1.92 0.52 6.59
C LEU A 150 0.99 -0.02 7.67
N CYS A 151 1.53 -0.40 8.82
CA CYS A 151 0.78 -1.00 9.90
C CYS A 151 0.90 -0.16 11.16
N ASN A 152 -0.24 0.17 11.75
CA ASN A 152 -0.36 1.05 12.89
C ASN A 152 -0.79 0.28 14.13
N ASP A 153 0.09 0.29 15.13
CA ASP A 153 -0.15 -0.33 16.43
C ASP A 153 -0.62 0.71 17.48
N ASN A 154 -0.68 1.99 17.12
CA ASN A 154 -1.33 3.03 17.93
C ASN A 154 -2.84 2.87 17.95
N ARG A 155 -3.50 3.42 18.96
CA ARG A 155 -4.98 3.52 19.01
C ARG A 155 -5.55 4.70 18.23
N HIS A 156 -4.70 5.55 17.66
CA HIS A 156 -5.09 6.75 16.92
C HIS A 156 -4.58 6.70 15.49
N TYR A 157 -5.19 7.49 14.61
CA TYR A 157 -4.79 7.62 13.22
C TYR A 157 -3.37 8.20 13.09
N ILE A 158 -2.59 7.65 12.16
CA ILE A 158 -1.25 8.15 11.81
C ILE A 158 -1.20 8.50 10.32
N GLN A 159 -0.31 9.41 9.94
CA GLN A 159 -0.08 9.82 8.55
C GLN A 159 1.38 10.24 8.31
N PRO A 160 2.34 9.32 8.49
CA PRO A 160 3.74 9.60 8.14
C PRO A 160 3.86 10.00 6.67
N ARG A 161 4.93 10.71 6.32
CA ARG A 161 5.21 11.00 4.92
C ARG A 161 5.42 9.73 4.11
N CYS A 162 4.84 9.69 2.91
CA CYS A 162 5.00 8.56 2.01
C CYS A 162 6.49 8.33 1.70
N SER A 163 7.23 9.38 1.34
CA SER A 163 8.68 9.33 1.12
C SER A 163 9.47 8.84 2.34
N TYR A 164 8.98 9.06 3.56
CA TYR A 164 9.64 8.56 4.76
C TYR A 164 9.45 7.05 4.94
N LEU A 165 8.29 6.51 4.57
CA LEU A 165 8.06 5.05 4.54
C LEU A 165 8.99 4.36 3.52
N ALA A 166 9.38 5.05 2.45
CA ALA A 166 10.32 4.51 1.47
C ALA A 166 11.72 4.25 2.05
N ASP A 167 12.16 5.05 3.00
CA ASP A 167 13.44 4.82 3.70
C ASP A 167 13.40 3.52 4.51
N TYR A 168 12.23 3.13 5.01
CA TYR A 168 12.07 1.86 5.73
C TYR A 168 12.15 0.66 4.79
N VAL A 169 11.59 0.78 3.59
CA VAL A 169 11.71 -0.23 2.55
C VAL A 169 13.19 -0.43 2.19
N ASP A 170 13.97 0.65 2.04
CA ASP A 170 15.42 0.53 1.78
C ASP A 170 16.18 -0.11 2.94
N ARG A 171 15.82 0.20 4.19
CA ARG A 171 16.39 -0.48 5.36
C ARG A 171 16.09 -1.98 5.35
N ILE A 172 14.85 -2.37 5.03
CA ILE A 172 14.44 -3.78 4.93
C ILE A 172 15.21 -4.46 3.79
N ILE A 173 15.33 -3.85 2.61
CA ILE A 173 16.12 -4.39 1.49
C ILE A 173 17.58 -4.56 1.89
N SER A 174 18.18 -3.54 2.50
CA SER A 174 19.59 -3.56 2.89
C SER A 174 19.90 -4.64 3.92
N ARG A 175 18.99 -4.86 4.88
CA ARG A 175 19.23 -5.77 6.02
C ARG A 175 18.68 -7.17 5.82
N CYS A 176 17.59 -7.34 5.08
CA CYS A 176 16.85 -8.60 4.97
C CYS A 176 16.91 -9.26 3.59
N LYS A 177 17.66 -8.71 2.63
CA LYS A 177 17.83 -9.40 1.35
C LYS A 177 18.61 -10.71 1.50
N SER A 178 18.17 -11.72 0.79
CA SER A 178 18.83 -13.01 0.63
C SER A 178 19.13 -13.25 -0.84
N THR A 179 20.26 -13.90 -1.14
CA THR A 179 20.64 -14.24 -2.52
C THR A 179 20.40 -15.73 -2.76
N THR A 180 19.54 -16.06 -3.72
CA THR A 180 19.37 -17.42 -4.23
C THR A 180 20.23 -17.59 -5.48
N LYS A 181 20.93 -18.72 -5.60
CA LYS A 181 21.74 -19.06 -6.78
C LYS A 181 21.16 -20.30 -7.46
N SER A 182 21.35 -20.40 -8.77
CA SER A 182 21.05 -21.61 -9.54
C SER A 182 21.71 -22.84 -8.90
N PRO A 183 21.03 -24.01 -8.87
CA PRO A 183 21.64 -25.24 -8.39
C PRO A 183 22.95 -25.56 -9.12
N PRO A 184 23.91 -26.24 -8.46
CA PRO A 184 25.13 -26.68 -9.14
C PRO A 184 24.78 -27.63 -10.29
N CYS A 185 25.58 -27.60 -11.36
CA CYS A 185 25.35 -28.47 -12.50
C CYS A 185 25.56 -29.95 -12.13
N THR A 186 24.49 -30.73 -12.12
CA THR A 186 24.52 -32.17 -11.84
C THR A 186 24.43 -33.04 -13.09
N VAL A 187 23.94 -32.50 -14.22
CA VAL A 187 23.85 -33.19 -15.52
C VAL A 187 24.24 -32.25 -16.67
N ARG A 188 24.92 -32.78 -17.69
CA ARG A 188 25.38 -32.01 -18.86
C ARG A 188 24.37 -32.15 -20.02
N PRO A 189 24.12 -31.08 -20.81
CA PRO A 189 24.72 -29.75 -20.75
C PRO A 189 24.17 -28.90 -19.59
N CYS A 190 25.05 -28.10 -18.97
CA CYS A 190 24.68 -27.28 -17.82
C CYS A 190 23.82 -26.08 -18.27
N PRO A 191 22.74 -25.75 -17.56
CA PRO A 191 22.07 -24.46 -17.74
C PRO A 191 22.97 -23.30 -17.30
N PRO A 192 22.74 -22.07 -17.79
CA PRO A 192 23.47 -20.90 -17.35
C PRO A 192 23.28 -20.66 -15.86
N SER A 193 24.36 -20.32 -15.16
CA SER A 193 24.28 -19.92 -13.76
C SER A 193 23.51 -18.61 -13.63
N TRP A 194 22.68 -18.50 -12.59
CA TRP A 194 21.93 -17.30 -12.27
C TRP A 194 21.94 -17.03 -10.77
N SER A 195 21.69 -15.78 -10.41
CA SER A 195 21.44 -15.35 -9.03
C SER A 195 20.30 -14.35 -8.99
N ALA A 196 19.42 -14.49 -7.99
CA ALA A 196 18.33 -13.56 -7.72
C ALA A 196 18.35 -13.14 -6.25
N GLU A 197 17.95 -11.90 -6.00
CA GLU A 197 17.86 -11.35 -4.65
C GLU A 197 16.39 -11.24 -4.24
N PHE A 198 16.08 -11.73 -3.05
CA PHE A 198 14.73 -11.78 -2.50
C PHE A 198 14.71 -11.10 -1.15
N VAL A 199 13.63 -10.39 -0.82
CA VAL A 199 13.48 -9.71 0.46
C VAL A 199 12.10 -9.99 1.05
N ARG A 200 12.08 -10.08 2.39
CA ARG A 200 10.89 -10.13 3.20
C ARG A 200 11.25 -9.62 4.59
N GLY A 201 10.47 -8.72 5.16
CA GLY A 201 10.75 -8.22 6.50
C GLY A 201 9.93 -7.02 6.90
N GLN A 202 10.23 -6.52 8.10
CA GLN A 202 9.50 -5.48 8.77
C GLN A 202 10.45 -4.50 9.48
N GLN A 203 10.17 -3.21 9.34
CA GLN A 203 10.87 -2.11 9.98
C GLN A 203 9.94 -1.42 10.96
N PHE A 204 10.33 -1.33 12.23
CA PHE A 204 9.58 -0.62 13.27
C PHE A 204 10.02 0.83 13.44
N ASP A 205 9.10 1.68 13.83
CA ASP A 205 9.37 3.05 14.28
C ASP A 205 9.09 3.21 15.79
N SER A 206 9.69 4.21 16.43
CA SER A 206 9.43 4.50 17.85
C SER A 206 8.00 4.94 18.11
N ASP A 207 7.31 5.47 17.10
CA ASP A 207 5.95 5.98 17.20
C ASP A 207 4.92 4.87 16.98
N HIS A 208 5.26 3.62 17.32
CA HIS A 208 4.37 2.46 17.35
C HIS A 208 3.64 2.15 16.02
N TYR A 209 4.37 2.25 14.91
CA TYR A 209 3.96 1.72 13.62
C TYR A 209 5.13 1.01 12.95
N ASN A 210 4.85 0.28 11.87
CA ASN A 210 5.89 -0.39 11.10
C ASN A 210 5.53 -0.46 9.61
N VAL A 211 6.57 -0.67 8.81
CA VAL A 211 6.46 -0.99 7.39
C VAL A 211 6.84 -2.44 7.17
N ILE A 212 6.05 -3.14 6.35
CA ILE A 212 6.31 -4.54 5.98
C ILE A 212 6.47 -4.63 4.47
N VAL A 213 7.50 -5.37 4.04
CA VAL A 213 7.72 -5.74 2.64
C VAL A 213 7.56 -7.25 2.53
N GLY A 214 6.66 -7.71 1.66
CA GLY A 214 6.41 -9.13 1.46
C GLY A 214 5.36 -9.39 0.41
N ARG A 215 5.21 -10.66 0.03
CA ARG A 215 4.27 -11.07 -1.00
C ARG A 215 2.82 -10.93 -0.51
N SER A 216 1.90 -10.54 -1.38
CA SER A 216 0.46 -10.44 -1.11
C SER A 216 -0.33 -10.90 -2.34
N ASN A 217 -1.63 -11.14 -2.17
CA ASN A 217 -2.54 -11.31 -3.31
C ASN A 217 -2.87 -9.96 -3.97
N CYS A 218 -2.16 -9.74 -5.07
CA CYS A 218 -2.45 -8.90 -6.22
C CYS A 218 -1.73 -9.57 -7.41
#